data_AF-A0A534Y770-F1
#
_entry.id   AF-A0A534Y770-F1
#
_cell.length_a   1.000
_cell.length_b   1.000
_cell.length_c   1.000
_cell.angle_alpha   90.00
_cell.angle_beta   90.00
_cell.angle_gamma   90.00
#
_symmetry.space_group_name_H-M   'P 1'
#
loop_
_entity.id
_entity.type
_entity.pdbx_description
1 polymer ?
#
loop_
_entity_poly.entity_id
_entity_poly.type
_entity_poly.pdbx_seq_one_letter_code
_entity_poly.pdbx_strand_id
1 'polypeptide(L)'
;MKRALLFGGGVLACATAATILGTDPAGDEILFPHARHQQAKVECITCHENVFDAKTLAGDFLPKEAKCLECHKQKKADGQCNFCHSDVRYAATWPKREPRLKMDHSAHIERVKEDCSQCHSRLSEPRHPATLSDGHAACLKCHDHAQQYSDARCDTCHVDLASYPLVPVSQVSHQGDFLRRHASVARSSQQSCGTCHEQNFCLDCHAKTAMVPVETKLVDRPDRRFIHRQDFLGRHSVESRMDPASCQRCHSTNTCETCHENSRVSAGLSARDPHPPGWSLPGSGAFHGDAARRNISSCASCHDQGAQSNCVQCHKVGGIGGDPHPPGFRSRHNLNEARSDGRCVACHF
;
A
#
# COMPACT_ATOMS: atom_id res chain seq x y z
N MET A 1 44.34 15.63 54.80
CA MET A 1 44.79 14.53 55.70
C MET A 1 43.76 13.41 55.54
N LYS A 2 44.09 12.30 54.85
CA LYS A 2 44.46 10.97 55.40
C LYS A 2 43.26 10.36 56.19
N ARG A 3 42.58 9.25 55.84
CA ARG A 3 42.94 7.86 55.41
C ARG A 3 41.62 7.19 54.89
N ALA A 4 41.51 6.34 53.87
CA ALA A 4 42.21 5.12 53.44
C ALA A 4 42.04 3.88 54.36
N LEU A 5 41.41 2.82 53.83
CA LEU A 5 41.62 1.35 53.98
C LEU A 5 40.26 0.62 53.82
N LEU A 6 39.96 -0.09 52.72
CA LEU A 6 40.40 -1.47 52.33
C LEU A 6 39.73 -2.55 53.21
N PHE A 7 39.25 -3.72 52.79
CA PHE A 7 39.48 -4.65 51.66
C PHE A 7 38.28 -5.62 51.62
N GLY A 8 37.99 -6.28 50.49
CA GLY A 8 37.12 -7.46 50.52
C GLY A 8 36.74 -8.07 49.17
N GLY A 9 37.62 -8.95 48.65
CA GLY A 9 37.20 -10.13 47.89
C GLY A 9 37.01 -9.99 46.38
N GLY A 10 38.08 -10.22 45.63
CA GLY A 10 37.96 -10.64 44.23
C GLY A 10 37.59 -12.12 44.13
N VAL A 11 36.74 -12.45 43.16
CA VAL A 11 36.80 -13.72 42.43
C VAL A 11 36.80 -13.39 40.95
N LEU A 12 37.98 -13.58 40.36
CA LEU A 12 38.21 -13.76 38.94
C LEU A 12 37.46 -15.04 38.50
N ALA A 13 36.61 -14.96 37.49
CA ALA A 13 36.36 -16.10 36.61
C ALA A 13 35.99 -15.58 35.22
N CYS A 14 36.99 -15.67 34.34
CA CYS A 14 36.91 -15.56 32.90
C CYS A 14 35.69 -16.32 32.33
N ALA A 15 34.58 -15.62 32.09
CA ALA A 15 33.62 -16.06 31.09
C ALA A 15 34.14 -15.58 29.74
N THR A 16 34.92 -16.47 29.14
CA THR A 16 35.54 -16.41 27.82
C THR A 16 34.65 -15.73 26.79
N ALA A 17 35.26 -14.77 26.10
CA ALA A 17 34.85 -14.22 24.80
C ALA A 17 34.73 -15.34 23.75
N ALA A 18 33.58 -16.04 23.75
CA ALA A 18 33.23 -17.05 22.76
C ALA A 18 32.13 -16.56 21.79
N THR A 19 31.97 -15.25 21.63
CA THR A 19 30.93 -14.65 20.76
C THR A 19 31.48 -13.75 19.66
N ILE A 20 32.80 -13.78 19.37
CA ILE A 20 33.42 -12.94 18.32
C ILE A 20 33.95 -13.74 17.12
N LEU A 21 33.87 -15.07 17.12
CA LEU A 21 34.13 -15.86 15.91
C LEU A 21 32.90 -16.69 15.59
N GLY A 22 32.05 -16.14 14.71
CA GLY A 22 30.96 -16.84 14.06
C GLY A 22 31.48 -17.95 13.15
N THR A 23 31.94 -19.06 13.74
CA THR A 23 32.04 -20.33 13.05
C THR A 23 30.82 -21.15 13.44
N ASP A 24 29.75 -20.98 12.67
CA ASP A 24 28.73 -22.00 12.54
C ASP A 24 29.47 -23.31 12.15
N PRO A 25 29.32 -24.45 12.86
CA PRO A 25 29.99 -25.67 12.49
C PRO A 25 29.25 -26.31 11.31
N ALA A 26 29.19 -25.64 10.17
CA ALA A 26 28.85 -26.26 8.91
C ALA A 26 30.09 -27.04 8.44
N GLY A 27 30.45 -28.09 9.18
CA GLY A 27 31.59 -28.93 8.86
C GLY A 27 31.36 -29.72 7.58
N ASP A 28 30.14 -30.22 7.40
CA ASP A 28 29.80 -31.14 6.34
C ASP A 28 28.63 -30.67 5.44
N GLU A 29 28.80 -30.85 4.14
CA GLU A 29 27.82 -30.64 3.08
C GLU A 29 27.70 -31.95 2.30
N ILE A 30 26.46 -32.40 2.10
CA ILE A 30 26.21 -33.56 1.23
C ILE A 30 26.42 -33.12 -0.23
N LEU A 31 27.42 -33.71 -0.88
CA LEU A 31 27.81 -33.49 -2.26
C LEU A 31 26.87 -34.25 -3.20
N PHE A 32 25.85 -33.56 -3.70
CA PHE A 32 24.94 -34.08 -4.71
C PHE A 32 24.94 -33.21 -5.98
N PRO A 33 25.73 -33.56 -7.01
CA PRO A 33 25.75 -32.83 -8.27
C PRO A 33 24.57 -33.22 -9.17
N HIS A 34 23.56 -32.33 -9.29
CA HIS A 34 22.37 -32.58 -10.12
C HIS A 34 22.75 -32.80 -11.58
N ALA A 35 23.68 -32.02 -12.13
CA ALA A 35 24.13 -32.15 -13.51
C ALA A 35 24.68 -33.55 -13.85
N ARG A 36 25.38 -34.20 -12.90
CA ARG A 36 25.91 -35.56 -13.10
C ARG A 36 24.78 -36.60 -13.11
N HIS A 37 23.81 -36.47 -12.21
CA HIS A 37 22.67 -37.38 -12.14
C HIS A 37 21.73 -37.21 -13.34
N GLN A 38 21.55 -35.98 -13.81
CA GLN A 38 20.82 -35.69 -15.05
C GLN A 38 21.54 -36.27 -16.28
N GLN A 39 22.87 -36.15 -16.37
CA GLN A 39 23.66 -36.79 -17.45
C GLN A 39 23.53 -38.32 -17.42
N ALA A 40 23.40 -38.90 -16.23
CA ALA A 40 23.12 -40.32 -16.04
C ALA A 40 21.65 -40.71 -16.32
N LYS A 41 20.82 -39.75 -16.76
CA LYS A 41 19.38 -39.93 -17.07
C LYS A 41 18.56 -40.41 -15.87
N VAL A 42 18.89 -39.91 -14.67
CA VAL A 42 18.06 -40.10 -13.48
C VAL A 42 16.94 -39.06 -13.49
N GLU A 43 15.70 -39.52 -13.40
CA GLU A 43 14.51 -38.66 -13.37
C GLU A 43 14.38 -37.94 -12.02
N CYS A 44 13.85 -36.70 -12.02
CA CYS A 44 13.71 -35.88 -10.81
C CYS A 44 12.91 -36.59 -9.70
N ILE A 45 11.81 -37.23 -10.09
CA ILE A 45 10.91 -37.93 -9.16
C ILE A 45 11.58 -39.13 -8.51
N THR A 46 12.66 -39.68 -9.07
CA THR A 46 13.39 -40.79 -8.45
C THR A 46 13.94 -40.37 -7.09
N CYS A 47 14.35 -39.11 -6.90
CA CYS A 47 14.84 -38.64 -5.61
C CYS A 47 13.78 -37.83 -4.84
N HIS A 48 12.88 -37.15 -5.54
CA HIS A 48 11.85 -36.28 -4.97
C HIS A 48 10.45 -36.91 -4.97
N GLU A 49 10.34 -38.21 -4.67
CA GLU A 49 9.09 -38.98 -4.76
C GLU A 49 7.92 -38.31 -4.00
N ASN A 50 8.17 -37.86 -2.77
CA ASN A 50 7.14 -37.28 -1.90
C ASN A 50 6.71 -35.85 -2.29
N VAL A 51 7.39 -35.23 -3.27
CA VAL A 51 7.01 -33.88 -3.71
C VAL A 51 5.72 -33.89 -4.53
N PHE A 52 5.38 -35.04 -5.12
CA PHE A 52 4.25 -35.16 -6.04
C PHE A 52 2.92 -34.82 -5.36
N ASP A 53 2.72 -35.34 -4.15
CA ASP A 53 1.50 -35.14 -3.35
C ASP A 53 1.66 -34.03 -2.30
N ALA A 54 2.74 -33.25 -2.37
CA ALA A 54 3.07 -32.26 -1.35
C ALA A 54 2.13 -31.04 -1.41
N LYS A 55 1.24 -30.94 -0.42
CA LYS A 55 0.31 -29.80 -0.29
C LYS A 55 0.92 -28.53 0.28
N THR A 56 2.07 -28.67 0.93
CA THR A 56 2.81 -27.56 1.51
C THR A 56 4.31 -27.75 1.30
N LEU A 57 5.07 -26.69 1.49
CA LEU A 57 6.54 -26.76 1.51
C LEU A 57 7.10 -27.12 2.90
N ALA A 58 6.23 -27.26 3.90
CA ALA A 58 6.60 -27.63 5.26
C ALA A 58 6.73 -29.16 5.35
N GLY A 59 7.83 -29.72 4.85
CA GLY A 59 8.06 -31.16 4.86
C GLY A 59 9.49 -31.56 4.53
N ASP A 60 9.78 -32.83 4.73
CA ASP A 60 11.06 -33.45 4.36
C ASP A 60 10.93 -34.08 2.96
N PHE A 61 11.29 -33.30 1.94
CA PHE A 61 11.20 -33.69 0.53
C PHE A 61 12.57 -34.02 -0.09
N LEU A 62 13.61 -34.08 0.73
CA LEU A 62 14.94 -34.47 0.29
C LEU A 62 15.12 -35.99 0.46
N PRO A 63 15.86 -36.64 -0.46
CA PRO A 63 16.10 -38.06 -0.37
C PRO A 63 16.89 -38.41 0.89
N LYS A 64 16.48 -39.49 1.56
CA LYS A 64 17.24 -40.10 2.65
C LYS A 64 18.42 -40.89 2.10
N GLU A 65 19.41 -41.16 2.94
CA GLU A 65 20.60 -41.94 2.58
C GLU A 65 20.25 -43.27 1.89
N ALA A 66 19.21 -43.96 2.36
CA ALA A 66 18.73 -45.21 1.79
C ALA A 66 18.50 -45.11 0.26
N LYS A 67 17.99 -43.97 -0.22
CA LYS A 67 17.73 -43.75 -1.65
C LYS A 67 19.02 -43.64 -2.45
N CYS A 68 20.04 -42.95 -1.91
CA CYS A 68 21.36 -42.88 -2.53
C CYS A 68 22.01 -44.27 -2.66
N LEU A 69 21.79 -45.12 -1.67
CA LEU A 69 22.37 -46.47 -1.60
C LEU A 69 21.71 -47.47 -2.55
N GLU A 70 20.57 -47.15 -3.18
CA GLU A 70 20.02 -47.99 -4.26
C GLU A 70 21.01 -48.12 -5.43
N CYS A 71 21.80 -47.08 -5.70
CA CYS A 71 22.85 -47.08 -6.72
C CYS A 71 24.28 -47.05 -6.14
N HIS A 72 24.50 -46.34 -5.03
CA HIS A 72 25.83 -46.13 -4.45
C HIS A 72 26.19 -47.09 -3.30
N LYS A 73 25.51 -48.24 -3.17
CA LYS A 73 25.77 -49.25 -2.13
C LYS A 73 27.25 -49.62 -2.00
N GLN A 74 27.91 -49.84 -3.14
CA GLN A 74 29.32 -50.25 -3.17
C GLN A 74 30.24 -49.16 -2.61
N LYS A 75 29.95 -47.88 -2.90
CA LYS A 75 30.73 -46.74 -2.39
C LYS A 75 30.75 -46.72 -0.86
N LYS A 76 29.61 -47.01 -0.23
CA LYS A 76 29.50 -47.13 1.23
C LYS A 76 30.22 -48.37 1.76
N ALA A 77 30.08 -49.52 1.09
CA ALA A 77 30.79 -50.75 1.46
C ALA A 77 32.33 -50.59 1.41
N ASP A 78 32.82 -49.83 0.45
CA ASP A 78 34.24 -49.53 0.27
C ASP A 78 34.75 -48.41 1.21
N GLY A 79 33.91 -47.86 2.08
CA GLY A 79 34.27 -46.78 3.00
C GLY A 79 34.53 -45.42 2.34
N GLN A 80 34.05 -45.19 1.11
CA GLN A 80 34.25 -43.95 0.36
C GLN A 80 33.26 -42.86 0.81
N CYS A 81 33.24 -42.54 2.10
CA CYS A 81 32.29 -41.58 2.69
C CYS A 81 32.44 -40.17 2.11
N ASN A 82 33.67 -39.79 1.72
CA ASN A 82 33.98 -38.51 1.07
C ASN A 82 33.39 -38.37 -0.35
N PHE A 83 32.84 -39.45 -0.91
CA PHE A 83 32.09 -39.40 -2.16
C PHE A 83 30.79 -38.60 -1.99
N CYS A 84 30.17 -38.68 -0.82
CA CYS A 84 28.91 -37.99 -0.50
C CYS A 84 29.10 -36.85 0.48
N HIS A 85 30.08 -36.91 1.39
CA HIS A 85 30.25 -35.94 2.47
C HIS A 85 31.48 -35.05 2.22
N SER A 86 31.32 -33.73 2.34
CA SER A 86 32.44 -32.79 2.19
C SER A 86 33.40 -32.82 3.37
N ASP A 87 32.93 -33.14 4.58
CA ASP A 87 33.76 -33.41 5.75
C ASP A 87 33.19 -34.60 6.54
N VAL A 88 33.80 -35.75 6.31
CA VAL A 88 33.41 -37.02 6.93
C VAL A 88 33.48 -36.97 8.46
N ARG A 89 34.31 -36.10 9.05
CA ARG A 89 34.47 -36.00 10.51
C ARG A 89 33.22 -35.45 11.21
N TYR A 90 32.43 -34.67 10.48
CA TYR A 90 31.22 -34.02 10.98
C TYR A 90 30.00 -34.37 10.12
N ALA A 91 29.99 -35.59 9.57
CA ALA A 91 28.97 -36.05 8.64
C ALA A 91 27.56 -35.79 9.18
N ALA A 92 26.76 -35.01 8.45
CA ALA A 92 25.44 -34.55 8.86
C ALA A 92 24.38 -34.85 7.80
N THR A 93 23.11 -34.75 8.19
CA THR A 93 21.98 -34.79 7.26
C THR A 93 21.80 -33.45 6.55
N TRP A 94 20.92 -33.42 5.56
CA TRP A 94 20.50 -32.17 4.92
C TRP A 94 20.08 -31.12 5.97
N PRO A 95 20.49 -29.84 5.82
CA PRO A 95 20.06 -28.79 6.70
C PRO A 95 18.55 -28.56 6.53
N LYS A 96 17.83 -28.45 7.65
CA LYS A 96 16.41 -28.09 7.61
C LYS A 96 16.27 -26.65 7.13
N ARG A 97 15.41 -26.45 6.12
CA ARG A 97 15.07 -25.13 5.61
C ARG A 97 13.61 -24.84 5.92
N GLU A 98 13.38 -23.71 6.57
CA GLU A 98 12.01 -23.27 6.84
C GLU A 98 11.33 -22.82 5.54
N PRO A 99 10.07 -23.24 5.30
CA PRO A 99 9.32 -22.86 4.13
C PRO A 99 9.03 -21.36 4.16
N ARG A 100 9.42 -20.66 3.10
CA ARG A 100 9.17 -19.20 2.97
C ARG A 100 7.97 -18.88 2.08
N LEU A 101 7.42 -19.88 1.39
CA LEU A 101 6.30 -19.74 0.46
C LEU A 101 5.20 -20.74 0.77
N LYS A 102 3.96 -20.32 0.51
CA LYS A 102 2.75 -21.14 0.49
C LYS A 102 2.58 -21.64 -0.95
N MET A 103 2.96 -22.87 -1.19
CA MET A 103 2.81 -23.54 -2.49
C MET A 103 2.40 -25.00 -2.27
N ASP A 104 1.48 -25.46 -3.11
CA ASP A 104 0.96 -26.82 -3.13
C ASP A 104 1.41 -27.49 -4.44
N HIS A 105 2.39 -28.40 -4.39
CA HIS A 105 2.87 -29.11 -5.58
C HIS A 105 1.77 -29.99 -6.18
N SER A 106 0.96 -30.66 -5.35
CA SER A 106 -0.14 -31.52 -5.83
C SER A 106 -1.16 -30.74 -6.67
N ALA A 107 -1.41 -29.47 -6.31
CA ALA A 107 -2.27 -28.58 -7.08
C ALA A 107 -1.61 -28.09 -8.38
N HIS A 108 -0.28 -28.09 -8.51
CA HIS A 108 0.40 -27.53 -9.70
C HIS A 108 0.87 -28.60 -10.68
N ILE A 109 1.23 -29.79 -10.22
CA ILE A 109 1.89 -30.83 -11.01
C ILE A 109 1.08 -31.24 -12.25
N GLU A 110 -0.21 -31.50 -12.10
CA GLU A 110 -1.09 -31.81 -13.24
C GLU A 110 -1.20 -30.63 -14.22
N ARG A 111 -1.24 -29.39 -13.70
CA ARG A 111 -1.37 -28.17 -14.52
C ARG A 111 -0.12 -27.90 -15.35
N VAL A 112 1.06 -28.23 -14.82
CA VAL A 112 2.34 -28.12 -15.54
C VAL A 112 2.69 -29.39 -16.31
N LYS A 113 1.81 -30.40 -16.35
CA LYS A 113 2.02 -31.68 -17.03
C LYS A 113 3.31 -32.37 -16.58
N GLU A 114 3.58 -32.34 -15.27
CA GLU A 114 4.77 -32.93 -14.65
C GLU A 114 6.11 -32.32 -15.09
N ASP A 115 6.09 -31.24 -15.86
CA ASP A 115 7.30 -30.52 -16.25
C ASP A 115 7.78 -29.61 -15.11
N CYS A 116 8.66 -30.16 -14.26
CA CYS A 116 9.26 -29.44 -13.14
C CYS A 116 10.02 -28.17 -13.57
N SER A 117 10.52 -28.12 -14.82
CA SER A 117 11.32 -27.00 -15.33
C SER A 117 10.51 -25.72 -15.53
N GLN A 118 9.17 -25.82 -15.55
CA GLN A 118 8.30 -24.64 -15.61
C GLN A 118 8.48 -23.71 -14.40
N CYS A 119 8.86 -24.27 -13.25
CA CYS A 119 9.13 -23.52 -12.03
C CYS A 119 10.62 -23.61 -11.61
N HIS A 120 11.23 -24.78 -11.76
CA HIS A 120 12.62 -25.04 -11.40
C HIS A 120 13.55 -24.81 -12.60
N SER A 121 13.77 -23.53 -12.94
CA SER A 121 14.64 -23.12 -14.06
C SER A 121 16.12 -23.43 -13.84
N ARG A 122 16.53 -23.60 -12.58
CA ARG A 122 17.91 -23.93 -12.19
C ARG A 122 17.92 -25.01 -11.11
N LEU A 123 18.98 -25.82 -11.12
CA LEU A 123 19.23 -26.84 -10.10
C LEU A 123 20.42 -26.44 -9.23
N SER A 124 20.36 -26.78 -7.95
CA SER A 124 21.45 -26.50 -7.02
C SER A 124 22.62 -27.43 -7.28
N GLU A 125 23.84 -26.91 -7.19
CA GLU A 125 25.06 -27.73 -7.26
C GLU A 125 25.82 -27.69 -5.93
N PRO A 126 26.63 -28.70 -5.61
CA PRO A 126 27.46 -28.68 -4.40
C PRO A 126 28.33 -27.42 -4.37
N ARG A 127 28.35 -26.75 -3.21
CA ARG A 127 29.05 -25.47 -3.00
C ARG A 127 28.57 -24.30 -3.88
N HIS A 128 27.52 -24.50 -4.68
CA HIS A 128 26.95 -23.52 -5.59
C HIS A 128 25.42 -23.53 -5.48
N PRO A 129 24.86 -23.03 -4.36
CA PRO A 129 23.42 -22.96 -4.17
C PRO A 129 22.80 -22.06 -5.22
N ALA A 130 21.79 -22.57 -5.93
CA ALA A 130 21.06 -21.81 -6.94
C ALA A 130 19.66 -21.44 -6.43
N THR A 131 19.19 -20.24 -6.80
CA THR A 131 17.76 -19.93 -6.73
C THR A 131 17.06 -20.78 -7.78
N LEU A 132 16.28 -21.76 -7.32
CA LEU A 132 15.72 -22.79 -8.19
C LEU A 132 14.72 -22.22 -9.21
N SER A 133 14.08 -21.10 -8.90
CA SER A 133 13.13 -20.41 -9.78
C SER A 133 13.56 -18.99 -10.09
N ASP A 134 12.89 -18.37 -11.07
CA ASP A 134 13.08 -16.97 -11.43
C ASP A 134 12.28 -16.01 -10.52
N GLY A 135 12.13 -16.38 -9.25
CA GLY A 135 11.36 -15.62 -8.26
C GLY A 135 9.90 -15.50 -8.67
N HIS A 136 9.35 -14.28 -8.58
CA HIS A 136 7.96 -14.03 -8.98
C HIS A 136 7.68 -14.40 -10.44
N ALA A 137 8.65 -14.25 -11.35
CA ALA A 137 8.43 -14.53 -12.77
C ALA A 137 7.95 -15.96 -13.04
N ALA A 138 8.40 -16.93 -12.23
CA ALA A 138 7.96 -18.32 -12.34
C ALA A 138 6.45 -18.47 -12.07
N CYS A 139 5.93 -17.80 -11.04
CA CYS A 139 4.49 -17.83 -10.71
C CYS A 139 3.68 -16.97 -11.70
N LEU A 140 4.22 -15.81 -12.08
CA LEU A 140 3.54 -14.81 -12.91
C LEU A 140 3.35 -15.23 -14.36
N LYS A 141 4.04 -16.28 -14.81
CA LYS A 141 3.82 -16.86 -16.12
C LYS A 141 2.38 -17.38 -16.30
N CYS A 142 1.75 -17.81 -15.19
CA CYS A 142 0.40 -18.38 -15.19
C CYS A 142 -0.60 -17.61 -14.29
N HIS A 143 -0.13 -16.92 -13.24
CA HIS A 143 -0.97 -16.19 -12.30
C HIS A 143 -0.96 -14.67 -12.58
N ASP A 144 -2.14 -14.06 -12.76
CA ASP A 144 -2.27 -12.60 -12.74
C ASP A 144 -2.12 -12.06 -11.31
N HIS A 145 -1.36 -10.98 -11.20
CA HIS A 145 -0.87 -10.45 -9.93
C HIS A 145 -1.00 -8.93 -9.87
N ALA A 146 -1.53 -8.27 -10.91
CA ALA A 146 -1.69 -6.83 -10.92
C ALA A 146 -2.52 -6.36 -9.72
N GLN A 147 -3.56 -7.12 -9.36
CA GLN A 147 -4.42 -6.84 -8.22
C GLN A 147 -3.70 -7.08 -6.87
N GLN A 148 -3.01 -8.21 -6.70
CA GLN A 148 -2.34 -8.55 -5.44
C GLN A 148 -1.14 -7.64 -5.17
N TYR A 149 -0.40 -7.22 -6.19
CA TYR A 149 0.63 -6.17 -6.07
C TYR A 149 -0.02 -4.81 -5.75
N SER A 150 -1.08 -4.45 -6.48
CA SER A 150 -1.84 -3.22 -6.23
C SER A 150 -2.34 -3.13 -4.78
N ASP A 151 -2.76 -4.26 -4.22
CA ASP A 151 -3.35 -4.34 -2.89
C ASP A 151 -2.34 -4.79 -1.83
N ALA A 152 -1.04 -4.90 -2.14
CA ALA A 152 0.00 -5.38 -1.23
C ALA A 152 -0.32 -6.72 -0.54
N ARG A 153 -1.03 -7.63 -1.20
CA ARG A 153 -1.46 -8.94 -0.66
C ARG A 153 -0.39 -10.02 -0.79
N CYS A 154 0.82 -9.71 -0.31
CA CYS A 154 1.99 -10.56 -0.46
C CYS A 154 1.91 -11.85 0.37
N ASP A 155 1.20 -11.81 1.51
CA ASP A 155 0.97 -12.92 2.44
C ASP A 155 0.14 -14.08 1.85
N THR A 156 -0.48 -13.88 0.69
CA THR A 156 -1.16 -14.95 -0.06
C THR A 156 -0.16 -16.04 -0.46
N CYS A 157 1.06 -15.65 -0.82
CA CYS A 157 2.12 -16.56 -1.25
C CYS A 157 3.27 -16.62 -0.25
N HIS A 158 3.56 -15.54 0.47
CA HIS A 158 4.68 -15.49 1.41
C HIS A 158 4.24 -15.92 2.82
N VAL A 159 5.08 -16.70 3.49
CA VAL A 159 4.88 -17.09 4.90
C VAL A 159 5.41 -15.99 5.83
N ASP A 160 6.53 -15.40 5.45
CA ASP A 160 7.18 -14.30 6.16
C ASP A 160 7.70 -13.28 5.13
N LEU A 161 7.42 -12.00 5.35
CA LEU A 161 7.90 -10.92 4.49
C LEU A 161 9.21 -10.31 5.00
N ALA A 162 9.55 -10.48 6.28
CA ALA A 162 10.73 -9.87 6.88
C ALA A 162 12.04 -10.43 6.31
N SER A 163 12.02 -11.66 5.81
CA SER A 163 13.16 -12.32 5.17
C SER A 163 13.40 -11.92 3.70
N TYR A 164 12.57 -11.04 3.12
CA TYR A 164 12.71 -10.59 1.73
C TYR A 164 13.14 -9.12 1.63
N PRO A 165 13.85 -8.74 0.54
CA PRO A 165 14.12 -7.34 0.24
C PRO A 165 12.83 -6.54 0.05
N LEU A 166 12.84 -5.28 0.47
CA LEU A 166 11.74 -4.36 0.22
C LEU A 166 11.52 -4.18 -1.28
N VAL A 167 10.26 -4.23 -1.71
CA VAL A 167 9.86 -3.87 -3.07
C VAL A 167 9.75 -2.35 -3.21
N PRO A 168 10.04 -1.77 -4.39
CA PRO A 168 9.81 -0.35 -4.63
C PRO A 168 8.33 0.03 -4.41
N VAL A 169 8.08 1.18 -3.78
CA VAL A 169 6.70 1.68 -3.53
C VAL A 169 5.88 1.79 -4.82
N SER A 170 6.53 2.02 -5.96
CA SER A 170 5.87 2.06 -7.28
C SER A 170 5.25 0.74 -7.72
N GLN A 171 5.64 -0.39 -7.10
CA GLN A 171 5.04 -1.70 -7.36
C GLN A 171 3.77 -1.94 -6.52
N VAL A 172 3.49 -1.09 -5.53
CA VAL A 172 2.28 -1.15 -4.71
C VAL A 172 1.41 0.05 -5.02
N SER A 173 0.17 -0.22 -5.43
CA SER A 173 -0.71 0.81 -5.96
C SER A 173 -1.34 1.64 -4.84
N HIS A 174 -0.89 2.88 -4.74
CA HIS A 174 -1.51 3.92 -3.92
C HIS A 174 -2.41 4.83 -4.77
N GLN A 175 -3.22 4.25 -5.68
CA GLN A 175 -4.14 5.03 -6.54
C GLN A 175 -4.96 6.05 -5.73
N GLY A 176 -5.41 7.12 -6.38
CA GLY A 176 -6.09 8.25 -5.72
C GLY A 176 -7.40 7.92 -4.99
N ASP A 177 -7.94 6.71 -5.13
CA ASP A 177 -9.09 6.19 -4.39
C ASP A 177 -8.70 5.25 -3.24
N PHE A 178 -7.40 5.05 -2.97
CA PHE A 178 -6.90 4.12 -1.96
C PHE A 178 -7.58 4.33 -0.61
N LEU A 179 -7.82 5.57 -0.19
CA LEU A 179 -8.53 5.87 1.06
C LEU A 179 -9.96 5.27 1.12
N ARG A 180 -10.64 5.02 0.00
CA ARG A 180 -11.95 4.35 -0.01
C ARG A 180 -11.82 2.83 0.09
N ARG A 181 -10.79 2.24 -0.52
CA ARG A 181 -10.57 0.79 -0.58
C ARG A 181 -9.57 0.24 0.45
N HIS A 182 -8.83 1.10 1.17
CA HIS A 182 -7.77 0.66 2.09
C HIS A 182 -8.33 -0.20 3.23
N ALA A 183 -9.58 0.00 3.63
CA ALA A 183 -10.20 -0.79 4.69
C ALA A 183 -10.37 -2.27 4.31
N SER A 184 -10.73 -2.60 3.06
CA SER A 184 -10.83 -4.00 2.62
C SER A 184 -9.44 -4.61 2.48
N VAL A 185 -8.51 -3.85 1.90
CA VAL A 185 -7.11 -4.27 1.70
C VAL A 185 -6.41 -4.52 3.04
N ALA A 186 -6.44 -3.55 3.95
CA ALA A 186 -5.81 -3.63 5.27
C ALA A 186 -6.40 -4.75 6.12
N ARG A 187 -7.71 -5.00 6.08
CA ARG A 187 -8.31 -6.16 6.78
C ARG A 187 -7.77 -7.49 6.28
N SER A 188 -7.45 -7.58 4.99
CA SER A 188 -6.96 -8.81 4.38
C SER A 188 -5.45 -9.01 4.53
N SER A 189 -4.66 -7.94 4.69
CA SER A 189 -3.19 -8.01 4.64
C SER A 189 -2.50 -6.90 5.46
N GLN A 190 -2.96 -6.66 6.69
CA GLN A 190 -2.44 -5.56 7.54
C GLN A 190 -0.93 -5.67 7.78
N GLN A 191 -0.41 -6.89 7.94
CA GLN A 191 1.00 -7.14 8.21
C GLN A 191 1.90 -6.72 7.05
N SER A 192 1.44 -6.88 5.80
CA SER A 192 2.19 -6.45 4.62
C SER A 192 2.43 -4.94 4.61
N CYS A 193 1.47 -4.15 5.10
CA CYS A 193 1.62 -2.70 5.23
C CYS A 193 2.71 -2.31 6.23
N GLY A 194 2.87 -3.11 7.31
CA GLY A 194 3.88 -2.92 8.36
C GLY A 194 5.33 -3.04 7.87
N THR A 195 5.53 -3.62 6.68
CA THR A 195 6.84 -3.71 6.02
C THR A 195 7.37 -2.33 5.61
N CYS A 196 6.48 -1.39 5.31
CA CYS A 196 6.83 -0.03 4.84
C CYS A 196 6.29 1.09 5.76
N HIS A 197 5.22 0.82 6.50
CA HIS A 197 4.54 1.81 7.34
C HIS A 197 4.62 1.43 8.82
N GLU A 198 4.93 2.41 9.66
CA GLU A 198 4.87 2.27 11.11
C GLU A 198 3.43 2.24 11.63
N GLN A 199 3.21 1.66 12.81
CA GLN A 199 1.86 1.56 13.39
C GLN A 199 1.20 2.93 13.65
N ASN A 200 1.99 3.98 13.88
CA ASN A 200 1.52 5.35 14.05
C ASN A 200 0.80 5.90 12.80
N PHE A 201 1.17 5.43 11.60
CA PHE A 201 0.52 5.81 10.34
C PHE A 201 -0.97 5.41 10.35
N CYS A 202 -1.28 4.23 10.89
CA CYS A 202 -2.66 3.77 11.05
C CYS A 202 -3.40 4.61 12.09
N LEU A 203 -2.72 4.95 13.18
CA LEU A 203 -3.28 5.72 14.29
C LEU A 203 -3.63 7.16 13.90
N ASP A 204 -2.96 7.74 12.91
CA ASP A 204 -3.28 9.07 12.40
C ASP A 204 -4.73 9.26 11.95
N CYS A 205 -5.38 8.19 11.50
CA CYS A 205 -6.79 8.20 11.09
C CYS A 205 -7.69 7.31 11.97
N HIS A 206 -7.14 6.25 12.59
CA HIS A 206 -7.92 5.30 13.39
C HIS A 206 -7.82 5.54 14.91
N ALA A 207 -7.06 6.53 15.39
CA ALA A 207 -7.01 6.85 16.82
C ALA A 207 -8.35 7.42 17.32
N LYS A 208 -8.86 6.84 18.41
CA LYS A 208 -10.13 7.25 19.03
C LYS A 208 -10.05 8.57 19.83
N THR A 209 -8.85 9.04 20.17
CA THR A 209 -8.65 10.08 21.21
C THR A 209 -8.08 11.40 20.70
N ALA A 210 -7.59 11.46 19.47
CA ALA A 210 -7.25 12.72 18.82
C ALA A 210 -7.35 12.53 17.31
N MET A 211 -8.55 12.68 16.77
CA MET A 211 -8.70 12.95 15.34
C MET A 211 -8.15 14.36 15.14
N VAL A 212 -6.82 14.51 15.03
CA VAL A 212 -6.27 15.73 14.41
C VAL A 212 -6.91 15.74 13.03
N PRO A 213 -7.80 16.70 12.74
CA PRO A 213 -8.57 16.62 11.52
C PRO A 213 -7.58 16.59 10.36
N VAL A 214 -7.69 15.62 9.45
CA VAL A 214 -6.69 15.38 8.37
C VAL A 214 -6.46 16.64 7.55
N GLU A 215 -7.46 17.51 7.46
CA GLU A 215 -7.40 18.87 6.94
C GLU A 215 -6.30 19.73 7.54
N THR A 216 -6.01 19.60 8.83
CA THR A 216 -4.97 20.37 9.53
C THR A 216 -3.60 19.73 9.42
N LYS A 217 -3.55 18.40 9.18
CA LYS A 217 -2.29 17.66 9.10
C LYS A 217 -1.67 17.68 7.69
N LEU A 218 -2.48 17.74 6.63
CA LEU A 218 -2.05 17.51 5.24
C LEU A 218 -2.81 18.41 4.24
N VAL A 219 -2.95 19.70 4.55
CA VAL A 219 -3.72 20.71 3.80
C VAL A 219 -3.30 20.77 2.31
N ASP A 220 -2.04 20.52 2.00
CA ASP A 220 -1.35 20.82 0.75
C ASP A 220 -1.12 19.60 -0.16
N ARG A 221 -1.69 18.43 0.17
CA ARG A 221 -1.47 17.17 -0.56
C ARG A 221 -2.54 16.92 -1.64
N PRO A 222 -2.30 17.26 -2.92
CA PRO A 222 -3.31 17.14 -3.99
C PRO A 222 -3.66 15.69 -4.34
N ASP A 223 -2.76 14.74 -4.05
CA ASP A 223 -2.90 13.31 -4.29
C ASP A 223 -4.00 12.64 -3.44
N ARG A 224 -4.35 13.22 -2.29
CA ARG A 224 -5.27 12.58 -1.33
C ARG A 224 -6.68 13.09 -1.47
N ARG A 225 -7.59 12.33 -2.10
CA ARG A 225 -9.03 12.66 -2.26
C ARG A 225 -9.84 12.72 -0.97
N PHE A 226 -9.44 13.56 -0.03
CA PHE A 226 -10.09 13.70 1.28
C PHE A 226 -11.22 14.74 1.25
N ILE A 227 -12.25 14.50 2.06
CA ILE A 227 -13.44 15.33 2.17
C ILE A 227 -13.06 16.73 2.73
N HIS A 228 -12.01 16.81 3.56
CA HIS A 228 -11.59 18.06 4.20
C HIS A 228 -10.34 18.75 3.57
N ARG A 229 -10.09 18.62 2.27
CA ARG A 229 -9.04 19.43 1.58
C ARG A 229 -9.35 20.94 1.55
N GLN A 230 -8.38 21.78 1.15
CA GLN A 230 -8.55 23.23 0.91
C GLN A 230 -9.88 23.55 0.22
N ASP A 231 -10.57 24.61 0.66
CA ASP A 231 -11.89 25.00 0.16
C ASP A 231 -13.01 23.96 0.37
N PHE A 232 -12.96 23.21 1.48
CA PHE A 232 -14.06 22.32 1.89
C PHE A 232 -15.40 23.05 1.91
N LEU A 233 -15.47 24.26 2.47
CA LEU A 233 -16.70 25.07 2.50
C LEU A 233 -17.25 25.36 1.09
N GLY A 234 -16.38 25.52 0.09
CA GLY A 234 -16.75 25.76 -1.30
C GLY A 234 -17.38 24.56 -2.02
N ARG A 235 -17.02 23.34 -1.63
CA ARG A 235 -17.49 22.10 -2.29
C ARG A 235 -18.38 21.21 -1.42
N HIS A 236 -18.45 21.48 -0.12
CA HIS A 236 -19.18 20.69 0.87
C HIS A 236 -20.65 20.51 0.49
N SER A 237 -21.28 21.51 -0.13
CA SER A 237 -22.66 21.44 -0.61
C SER A 237 -22.87 20.34 -1.66
N VAL A 238 -21.90 20.13 -2.55
CA VAL A 238 -21.92 19.08 -3.58
C VAL A 238 -21.59 17.73 -2.95
N GLU A 239 -20.55 17.67 -2.13
CA GLU A 239 -20.11 16.42 -1.48
C GLU A 239 -21.17 15.87 -0.51
N SER A 240 -21.82 16.72 0.28
CA SER A 240 -22.89 16.33 1.21
C SER A 240 -24.18 15.91 0.52
N ARG A 241 -24.48 16.43 -0.68
CA ARG A 241 -25.62 15.97 -1.49
C ARG A 241 -25.37 14.62 -2.15
N MET A 242 -24.12 14.36 -2.51
CA MET A 242 -23.74 13.11 -3.19
C MET A 242 -23.58 11.93 -2.23
N ASP A 243 -22.92 12.12 -1.09
CA ASP A 243 -22.66 11.05 -0.11
C ASP A 243 -22.55 11.63 1.32
N PRO A 244 -23.67 12.01 1.96
CA PRO A 244 -23.66 12.54 3.32
C PRO A 244 -23.21 11.51 4.36
N ALA A 245 -23.39 10.22 4.07
CA ALA A 245 -22.98 9.13 4.93
C ALA A 245 -21.45 9.03 5.07
N SER A 246 -20.69 9.51 4.07
CA SER A 246 -19.22 9.54 4.13
C SER A 246 -18.68 10.38 5.30
N CYS A 247 -19.31 11.52 5.59
CA CYS A 247 -18.97 12.40 6.71
C CYS A 247 -19.31 11.77 8.06
N GLN A 248 -20.44 11.06 8.11
CA GLN A 248 -20.97 10.44 9.34
C GLN A 248 -20.15 9.25 9.82
N ARG A 249 -19.19 8.77 9.02
CA ARG A 249 -18.22 7.73 9.43
C ARG A 249 -17.26 8.22 10.51
N CYS A 250 -17.06 9.53 10.58
CA CYS A 250 -16.12 10.16 11.50
C CYS A 250 -16.81 11.25 12.36
N HIS A 251 -17.79 11.96 11.81
CA HIS A 251 -18.52 13.03 12.47
C HIS A 251 -19.92 12.58 12.89
N SER A 252 -20.46 13.13 13.97
CA SER A 252 -21.88 12.93 14.30
C SER A 252 -22.75 13.92 13.51
N THR A 253 -24.06 13.66 13.48
CA THR A 253 -25.03 14.59 12.86
C THR A 253 -25.02 15.97 13.53
N ASN A 254 -24.70 16.01 14.83
CA ASN A 254 -24.56 17.25 15.60
C ASN A 254 -23.47 18.18 15.01
N THR A 255 -22.43 17.65 14.37
CA THR A 255 -21.41 18.47 13.70
C THR A 255 -22.02 19.29 12.55
N CYS A 256 -22.91 18.69 11.76
CA CYS A 256 -23.62 19.40 10.70
C CYS A 256 -24.53 20.47 11.30
N GLU A 257 -25.32 20.11 12.31
CA GLU A 257 -26.29 20.98 12.99
C GLU A 257 -25.61 22.19 13.62
N THR A 258 -24.58 21.98 14.44
CA THR A 258 -23.85 23.04 15.12
C THR A 258 -23.15 23.98 14.13
N CYS A 259 -22.54 23.45 13.07
CA CYS A 259 -21.90 24.28 12.05
C CYS A 259 -22.92 25.13 11.29
N HIS A 260 -24.04 24.53 10.89
CA HIS A 260 -25.13 25.19 10.16
C HIS A 260 -25.84 26.23 11.03
N GLU A 261 -26.02 25.95 12.31
CA GLU A 261 -26.56 26.89 13.30
C GLU A 261 -25.62 28.09 13.50
N ASN A 262 -24.33 27.83 13.76
CA ASN A 262 -23.32 28.88 13.93
C ASN A 262 -23.15 29.74 12.66
N SER A 263 -23.22 29.12 11.49
CA SER A 263 -23.10 29.78 10.20
C SER A 263 -24.42 30.37 9.71
N ARG A 264 -25.52 30.17 10.46
CA ARG A 264 -26.88 30.62 10.12
C ARG A 264 -27.35 30.17 8.73
N VAL A 265 -26.91 28.99 8.30
CA VAL A 265 -27.30 28.34 7.05
C VAL A 265 -28.11 27.11 7.40
N SER A 266 -29.44 27.24 7.48
CA SER A 266 -30.27 26.09 7.81
C SER A 266 -30.38 25.11 6.64
N ALA A 267 -30.23 23.82 6.93
CA ALA A 267 -30.60 22.77 6.00
C ALA A 267 -32.14 22.69 5.93
N GLY A 268 -32.76 23.39 4.97
CA GLY A 268 -34.20 23.30 4.74
C GLY A 268 -34.78 24.41 3.85
N LEU A 269 -35.94 24.14 3.26
CA LEU A 269 -36.68 25.02 2.33
C LEU A 269 -37.26 26.30 2.98
N SER A 270 -36.98 26.57 4.26
CA SER A 270 -37.48 27.73 5.01
C SER A 270 -36.38 28.72 5.41
N ALA A 271 -35.26 28.75 4.68
CA ALA A 271 -34.25 29.77 4.90
C ALA A 271 -34.81 31.15 4.53
N ARG A 272 -35.17 31.93 5.56
CA ARG A 272 -35.37 33.38 5.47
C ARG A 272 -34.15 33.96 4.78
N ASP A 273 -34.34 34.88 3.82
CA ASP A 273 -33.24 35.50 3.08
C ASP A 273 -32.13 35.92 4.07
N PRO A 274 -30.95 35.27 4.05
CA PRO A 274 -29.91 35.50 5.06
C PRO A 274 -29.21 36.84 4.84
N HIS A 275 -29.56 37.57 3.78
CA HIS A 275 -28.95 38.83 3.43
C HIS A 275 -29.60 40.02 4.16
N PRO A 276 -28.82 41.04 4.53
CA PRO A 276 -29.33 42.22 5.23
C PRO A 276 -30.31 43.05 4.37
N PRO A 277 -31.18 43.88 4.99
CA PRO A 277 -32.07 44.77 4.26
C PRO A 277 -31.32 45.66 3.26
N GLY A 278 -31.83 45.75 2.04
CA GLY A 278 -31.22 46.52 0.96
C GLY A 278 -30.14 45.79 0.16
N TRP A 279 -29.85 44.51 0.46
CA TRP A 279 -28.82 43.71 -0.24
C TRP A 279 -28.98 43.69 -1.77
N SER A 280 -30.21 43.58 -2.27
CA SER A 280 -30.52 43.57 -3.70
C SER A 280 -30.69 44.96 -4.32
N LEU A 281 -30.63 46.04 -3.52
CA LEU A 281 -30.87 47.41 -3.98
C LEU A 281 -29.54 48.12 -4.31
N PRO A 282 -29.29 48.49 -5.58
CA PRO A 282 -28.09 49.25 -5.96
C PRO A 282 -27.95 50.55 -5.16
N GLY A 283 -26.75 50.78 -4.62
CA GLY A 283 -26.42 51.98 -3.83
C GLY A 283 -26.78 51.91 -2.35
N SER A 284 -27.33 50.79 -1.86
CA SER A 284 -27.48 50.58 -0.42
C SER A 284 -26.13 50.32 0.26
N GLY A 285 -26.00 50.65 1.55
CA GLY A 285 -24.78 50.38 2.32
C GLY A 285 -24.44 48.89 2.48
N ALA A 286 -25.36 47.99 2.13
CA ALA A 286 -25.18 46.56 2.15
C ALA A 286 -25.34 45.93 0.76
N PHE A 287 -25.14 46.69 -0.32
CA PHE A 287 -25.40 46.21 -1.66
C PHE A 287 -24.51 45.02 -2.04
N HIS A 288 -25.12 43.95 -2.55
CA HIS A 288 -24.42 42.71 -2.91
C HIS A 288 -23.36 42.90 -3.99
N GLY A 289 -23.51 43.91 -4.86
CA GLY A 289 -22.50 44.24 -5.86
C GLY A 289 -21.16 44.61 -5.22
N ASP A 290 -21.16 45.35 -4.11
CA ASP A 290 -19.93 45.73 -3.41
C ASP A 290 -19.31 44.53 -2.68
N ALA A 291 -20.14 43.64 -2.13
CA ALA A 291 -19.68 42.40 -1.51
C ALA A 291 -19.11 41.42 -2.54
N ALA A 292 -19.77 41.25 -3.68
CA ALA A 292 -19.33 40.41 -4.78
C ALA A 292 -18.00 40.90 -5.36
N ARG A 293 -17.79 42.22 -5.47
CA ARG A 293 -16.49 42.78 -5.89
C ARG A 293 -15.34 42.45 -4.95
N ARG A 294 -15.61 42.28 -3.64
CA ARG A 294 -14.58 41.90 -2.66
C ARG A 294 -14.26 40.40 -2.72
N ASN A 295 -15.27 39.54 -2.86
CA ASN A 295 -15.07 38.09 -2.92
C ASN A 295 -16.27 37.36 -3.54
N ILE A 296 -16.32 37.29 -4.87
CA ILE A 296 -17.40 36.62 -5.60
C ILE A 296 -17.38 35.09 -5.39
N SER A 297 -16.20 34.49 -5.19
CA SER A 297 -16.03 33.04 -4.97
C SER A 297 -16.73 32.54 -3.70
N SER A 298 -16.76 33.36 -2.65
CA SER A 298 -17.48 33.03 -1.40
C SER A 298 -19.00 32.99 -1.57
N CYS A 299 -19.54 33.61 -2.62
CA CYS A 299 -20.97 33.57 -2.94
C CYS A 299 -21.26 32.42 -3.91
N ALA A 300 -20.39 32.27 -4.92
CA ALA A 300 -20.47 31.20 -5.92
C ALA A 300 -20.44 29.80 -5.29
N SER A 301 -19.70 29.60 -4.19
CA SER A 301 -19.67 28.35 -3.43
C SER A 301 -21.05 27.79 -3.05
N CYS A 302 -22.04 28.65 -2.85
CA CYS A 302 -23.41 28.26 -2.50
C CYS A 302 -24.42 28.56 -3.60
N HIS A 303 -24.20 29.60 -4.40
CA HIS A 303 -25.16 30.10 -5.39
C HIS A 303 -24.81 29.78 -6.86
N ASP A 304 -23.64 29.19 -7.12
CA ASP A 304 -23.25 28.79 -8.46
C ASP A 304 -23.85 27.43 -8.85
N GLN A 305 -24.54 27.44 -9.99
CA GLN A 305 -25.16 26.27 -10.63
C GLN A 305 -24.89 26.32 -12.13
N GLY A 306 -23.74 26.87 -12.54
CA GLY A 306 -23.37 27.05 -13.95
C GLY A 306 -24.33 28.00 -14.66
N ALA A 307 -24.84 27.60 -15.84
CA ALA A 307 -25.79 28.40 -16.62
C ALA A 307 -27.12 28.68 -15.90
N GLN A 308 -27.44 27.91 -14.85
CA GLN A 308 -28.62 28.11 -14.00
C GLN A 308 -28.29 28.88 -12.71
N SER A 309 -27.08 29.42 -12.55
CA SER A 309 -26.72 30.16 -11.34
C SER A 309 -27.62 31.38 -11.13
N ASN A 310 -27.82 31.74 -9.87
CA ASN A 310 -28.59 32.93 -9.51
C ASN A 310 -27.95 34.21 -10.10
N CYS A 311 -26.63 34.21 -10.27
CA CYS A 311 -25.88 35.30 -10.87
C CYS A 311 -26.26 35.49 -12.34
N VAL A 312 -26.28 34.42 -13.13
CA VAL A 312 -26.59 34.46 -14.57
C VAL A 312 -28.05 34.87 -14.80
N GLN A 313 -28.98 34.38 -13.97
CA GLN A 313 -30.40 34.73 -14.10
C GLN A 313 -30.65 36.24 -14.07
N CYS A 314 -29.90 36.97 -13.25
CA CYS A 314 -30.01 38.43 -13.11
C CYS A 314 -29.02 39.20 -14.00
N HIS A 315 -27.77 38.77 -14.13
CA HIS A 315 -26.68 39.52 -14.76
C HIS A 315 -26.32 39.07 -16.19
N LYS A 316 -27.05 38.11 -16.78
CA LYS A 316 -26.94 37.86 -18.21
C LYS A 316 -27.19 39.15 -19.00
N VAL A 317 -26.67 39.22 -20.22
CA VAL A 317 -26.90 40.38 -21.10
C VAL A 317 -28.41 40.62 -21.25
N GLY A 318 -28.85 41.84 -20.93
CA GLY A 318 -30.27 42.23 -20.94
C GLY A 318 -31.05 41.84 -19.67
N GLY A 319 -30.41 41.22 -18.67
CA GLY A 319 -31.00 40.90 -17.38
C GLY A 319 -31.15 42.11 -16.45
N ILE A 320 -32.01 41.98 -15.45
CA ILE A 320 -32.37 43.04 -14.49
C ILE A 320 -31.22 43.49 -13.58
N GLY A 321 -30.20 42.64 -13.40
CA GLY A 321 -29.04 42.91 -12.56
C GLY A 321 -28.01 43.84 -13.21
N GLY A 322 -28.13 44.10 -14.52
CA GLY A 322 -27.20 44.96 -15.25
C GLY A 322 -25.79 44.37 -15.38
N ASP A 323 -24.88 45.19 -15.92
CA ASP A 323 -23.50 44.78 -16.23
C ASP A 323 -22.68 44.55 -14.94
N PRO A 324 -22.23 43.31 -14.66
CA PRO A 324 -21.48 43.01 -13.45
C PRO A 324 -20.01 43.47 -13.51
N HIS A 325 -19.52 43.82 -14.70
CA HIS A 325 -18.11 44.14 -14.89
C HIS A 325 -17.71 45.47 -14.21
N PRO A 326 -16.45 45.61 -13.76
CA PRO A 326 -15.97 46.88 -13.23
C PRO A 326 -15.87 47.96 -14.34
N PRO A 327 -15.86 49.25 -13.96
CA PRO A 327 -15.59 50.32 -14.90
C PRO A 327 -14.31 50.07 -15.70
N GLY A 328 -14.35 50.29 -17.01
CA GLY A 328 -13.21 50.10 -17.91
C GLY A 328 -12.93 48.66 -18.34
N PHE A 329 -13.71 47.66 -17.89
CA PHE A 329 -13.49 46.25 -18.27
C PHE A 329 -13.45 46.03 -19.79
N ARG A 330 -14.36 46.67 -20.53
CA ARG A 330 -14.47 46.60 -22.00
C ARG A 330 -13.29 47.25 -22.75
N SER A 331 -12.42 47.98 -22.06
CA SER A 331 -11.18 48.50 -22.66
C SER A 331 -10.08 47.45 -22.76
N ARG A 332 -10.19 46.36 -22.00
CA ARG A 332 -9.19 45.28 -21.92
C ARG A 332 -9.71 43.94 -22.44
N HIS A 333 -11.02 43.78 -22.58
CA HIS A 333 -11.67 42.54 -22.99
C HIS A 333 -12.73 42.79 -24.06
N ASN A 334 -12.81 41.89 -25.05
CA ASN A 334 -13.74 42.02 -26.18
C ASN A 334 -14.67 40.80 -26.34
N LEU A 335 -15.75 40.94 -27.12
CA LEU A 335 -16.77 39.91 -27.27
C LEU A 335 -16.29 38.64 -28.01
N ASN A 336 -15.18 38.71 -28.75
CA ASN A 336 -14.63 37.50 -29.38
C ASN A 336 -13.98 36.60 -28.33
N GLU A 337 -13.29 37.16 -27.33
CA GLU A 337 -12.75 36.40 -26.19
C GLU A 337 -13.88 35.72 -25.39
N ALA A 338 -15.01 36.43 -25.24
CA ALA A 338 -16.17 35.92 -24.52
C ALA A 338 -16.80 34.68 -25.17
N ARG A 339 -16.64 34.48 -26.48
CA ARG A 339 -17.15 33.29 -27.19
C ARG A 339 -16.31 32.03 -26.95
N SER A 340 -15.04 32.21 -26.58
CA SER A 340 -14.08 31.13 -26.37
C SER A 340 -13.88 30.75 -24.89
N ASP A 341 -14.42 31.54 -23.95
CA ASP A 341 -14.33 31.28 -22.51
C ASP A 341 -15.70 30.87 -21.95
N GLY A 342 -15.79 29.63 -21.46
CA GLY A 342 -17.04 29.07 -20.92
C GLY A 342 -17.65 29.90 -19.76
N ARG A 343 -16.84 30.69 -19.05
CA ARG A 343 -17.30 31.60 -17.99
C ARG A 343 -18.03 32.81 -18.55
N CYS A 344 -17.63 33.27 -19.73
CA CYS A 344 -18.22 34.42 -20.41
C CYS A 344 -19.43 34.01 -21.23
N VAL A 345 -19.39 32.81 -21.84
CA VAL A 345 -20.49 32.27 -22.66
C VAL A 345 -21.79 32.22 -21.86
N ALA A 346 -21.76 31.73 -20.62
CA ALA A 346 -22.96 31.57 -19.79
C ALA A 346 -23.77 32.86 -19.57
N CYS A 347 -23.15 34.04 -19.64
CA CYS A 347 -23.82 35.33 -19.46
C CYS A 347 -24.12 36.05 -20.79
N HIS A 348 -23.40 35.73 -21.86
CA HIS A 348 -23.39 36.50 -23.12
C HIS A 348 -24.03 35.78 -24.31
N PHE A 349 -24.14 34.44 -24.29
CA PHE A 349 -24.64 33.62 -25.40
C PHE A 349 -25.55 32.49 -24.89
#